data_AF-A0A9E2M2F5-F1
#
_entry.id   AF-A0A9E2M2F5-F1
#
_cell.length_a   1.000
_cell.length_b   1.000
_cell.length_c   1.000
_cell.angle_alpha   90.00
_cell.angle_beta   90.00
_cell.angle_gamma   90.00
#
_symmetry.space_group_name_H-M   'P 1'
#
loop_
_entity.id
_entity.type
_entity.pdbx_description
1 polymer ?
#
loop_
_entity_poly.entity_id
_entity_poly.type
_entity_poly.pdbx_seq_one_letter_code
_entity_poly.pdbx_strand_id
1 'polypeptide(L)'
;MAKPVPVCKIGIVHMDRVKSAQGAIKNEKNISRISETFKVLGDPTRLKLVMALGKEELCVCDIAALLNLSESAISHQLRLLKSLRIVKYRKA
;
A
#
# COMPACT_ATOMS: atom_id res chain seq x y z
N MET A 1 16.81 -21.01 -14.17
CA MET A 1 16.18 -21.07 -15.51
C MET A 1 14.88 -20.27 -15.45
N ALA A 2 14.74 -19.20 -16.23
CA ALA A 2 13.52 -18.38 -16.24
C ALA A 2 12.39 -19.11 -17.00
N LYS A 3 11.20 -19.20 -16.41
CA LYS A 3 10.01 -19.74 -17.11
C LYS A 3 9.57 -18.77 -18.21
N PRO A 4 9.09 -19.26 -19.37
CA PRO A 4 8.57 -18.41 -20.43
C PRO A 4 7.32 -17.66 -19.94
N VAL A 5 7.30 -16.34 -20.14
CA VAL A 5 6.15 -15.49 -19.82
C VAL A 5 5.05 -15.76 -20.85
N PRO A 6 3.78 -15.98 -20.43
CA PRO A 6 2.68 -16.16 -21.37
C PRO A 6 2.50 -14.89 -22.21
N VAL A 7 2.66 -15.04 -23.53
CA VAL A 7 2.44 -13.97 -24.50
C VAL A 7 1.17 -14.21 -25.30
N CYS A 8 0.54 -13.13 -25.72
CA CYS A 8 -0.57 -13.20 -26.66
C CYS A 8 -0.06 -13.76 -28.00
N LYS A 9 -0.52 -14.95 -28.42
CA LYS A 9 -0.06 -15.62 -29.65
C LYS A 9 -0.60 -14.98 -30.93
N ILE A 10 -1.69 -14.23 -30.81
CA ILE A 10 -2.44 -13.64 -31.91
C ILE A 10 -2.80 -12.24 -31.41
N GLY A 11 -2.17 -11.19 -31.94
CA GLY A 11 -2.28 -9.80 -31.45
C GLY A 11 -3.65 -9.15 -31.67
N ILE A 12 -4.73 -9.85 -31.33
CA ILE A 12 -6.11 -9.37 -31.43
C ILE A 12 -6.41 -8.49 -30.22
N VAL A 13 -6.78 -7.24 -30.49
CA VAL A 13 -7.26 -6.32 -29.47
C VAL A 13 -8.77 -6.49 -29.32
N HIS A 14 -9.20 -6.99 -28.17
CA HIS A 14 -10.62 -7.11 -27.81
C HIS A 14 -11.17 -5.75 -27.36
N MET A 15 -11.64 -4.95 -28.32
CA MET A 15 -12.08 -3.56 -28.10
C MET A 15 -13.26 -3.43 -27.12
N ASP A 16 -14.12 -4.45 -27.03
CA ASP A 16 -15.18 -4.56 -26.02
C ASP A 16 -14.61 -4.54 -24.59
N ARG A 17 -13.56 -5.34 -24.34
CA ARG A 17 -12.87 -5.40 -23.04
C ARG A 17 -12.07 -4.14 -22.75
N VAL A 18 -11.44 -3.54 -23.77
CA VAL A 18 -10.72 -2.28 -23.63
C VAL A 18 -11.68 -1.17 -23.20
N LYS A 19 -12.83 -1.04 -23.88
CA LYS A 19 -13.85 -0.04 -23.56
C LYS A 19 -14.44 -0.25 -22.17
N SER A 20 -14.68 -1.50 -21.76
CA SER A 20 -15.16 -1.78 -20.40
C SER A 20 -14.13 -1.42 -19.33
N ALA A 21 -12.83 -1.64 -19.60
CA ALA A 21 -11.74 -1.35 -18.66
C ALA A 21 -11.33 0.14 -18.61
N GLN A 22 -11.56 0.90 -19.68
CA GLN A 22 -11.21 2.34 -19.73
C GLN A 22 -11.77 3.12 -18.54
N GLY A 23 -12.99 2.81 -18.09
CA GLY A 23 -13.61 3.46 -16.94
C GLY A 23 -12.76 3.43 -15.67
N ALA A 24 -12.03 2.33 -15.43
CA ALA A 24 -11.22 2.15 -14.23
C ALA A 24 -10.00 3.09 -14.17
N ILE A 25 -9.49 3.55 -15.31
CA ILE A 25 -8.26 4.36 -15.41
C ILE A 25 -8.54 5.82 -15.80
N LYS A 26 -9.80 6.24 -15.94
CA LYS A 26 -10.18 7.61 -16.37
C LYS A 26 -9.84 8.71 -15.37
N ASN A 27 -9.66 8.38 -14.09
CA ASN A 27 -9.40 9.39 -13.06
C ASN A 27 -7.91 9.46 -12.71
N GLU A 28 -7.16 10.22 -13.50
CA GLU A 28 -5.71 10.37 -13.33
C GLU A 28 -5.31 10.87 -11.94
N LYS A 29 -6.09 11.79 -11.34
CA LYS A 29 -5.82 12.28 -9.98
C LYS A 29 -5.91 11.17 -8.94
N ASN A 30 -6.95 10.33 -9.03
CA ASN A 30 -7.09 9.18 -8.13
C ASN A 30 -5.99 8.15 -8.37
N ILE A 31 -5.66 7.85 -9.63
CA ILE A 31 -4.57 6.91 -9.97
C ILE A 31 -3.24 7.40 -9.41
N SER A 32 -2.91 8.69 -9.56
CA SER A 32 -1.69 9.27 -9.01
C SER A 32 -1.64 9.15 -7.49
N ARG A 33 -2.72 9.52 -6.80
CA ARG A 33 -2.82 9.41 -5.34
C ARG A 33 -2.69 7.98 -4.83
N ILE A 34 -3.33 7.02 -5.51
CA ILE A 34 -3.24 5.60 -5.18
C ILE A 34 -1.81 5.09 -5.41
N SER A 35 -1.18 5.50 -6.52
CA SER A 35 0.22 5.16 -6.83
C SER A 35 1.19 5.67 -5.76
N GLU A 36 1.05 6.92 -5.31
CA GLU A 36 1.85 7.47 -4.21
C GLU A 36 1.66 6.68 -2.91
N THR A 37 0.43 6.27 -2.62
CA THR A 37 0.11 5.44 -1.45
C THR A 37 0.81 4.08 -1.56
N PHE A 38 0.71 3.40 -2.71
CA PHE A 38 1.39 2.13 -2.94
C PHE A 38 2.92 2.24 -2.89
N LYS A 39 3.49 3.34 -3.40
CA LYS A 39 4.95 3.58 -3.31
C LYS A 39 5.42 3.60 -1.86
N VAL A 40 4.63 4.18 -0.96
CA VAL A 40 4.92 4.17 0.47
C VAL A 40 4.72 2.77 1.05
N LEU A 41 3.59 2.13 0.76
CA LEU A 41 3.25 0.80 1.29
C LEU A 41 4.10 -0.34 0.71
N GLY A 42 4.88 -0.09 -0.35
CA GLY A 42 5.82 -1.07 -0.92
C GLY A 42 6.98 -1.44 0.01
N ASP A 43 7.17 -0.75 1.13
CA ASP A 43 8.12 -1.14 2.17
C ASP A 43 7.51 -2.20 3.11
N PRO A 44 8.18 -3.35 3.33
CA PRO A 44 7.64 -4.43 4.15
C PRO A 44 7.33 -4.03 5.60
N THR A 45 8.13 -3.15 6.21
CA THR A 45 7.92 -2.73 7.60
C THR A 45 6.69 -1.86 7.72
N ARG A 46 6.50 -0.91 6.79
CA ARG A 46 5.30 -0.06 6.72
C ARG A 46 4.04 -0.88 6.43
N LEU A 47 4.14 -1.89 5.58
CA LEU A 47 3.00 -2.78 5.33
C LEU A 47 2.62 -3.58 6.57
N LYS A 48 3.60 -4.13 7.30
CA LYS A 48 3.36 -4.83 8.59
C LYS A 48 2.69 -3.91 9.62
N LEU A 49 3.15 -2.65 9.72
CA LEU A 49 2.54 -1.62 10.58
C LEU A 49 1.06 -1.41 10.26
N VAL A 50 0.73 -1.22 8.99
CA VAL A 50 -0.65 -0.98 8.54
C VAL A 50 -1.51 -2.21 8.76
N MET A 51 -0.98 -3.41 8.53
CA MET A 51 -1.71 -4.66 8.78
C MET A 51 -1.99 -4.87 10.28
N ALA A 52 -1.01 -4.59 11.15
CA ALA A 52 -1.20 -4.68 12.60
C ALA A 52 -2.27 -3.69 13.11
N LEU A 53 -2.17 -2.43 12.69
CA LEU A 53 -3.13 -1.38 13.06
C LEU A 53 -4.52 -1.54 12.41
N GLY A 54 -4.60 -2.25 11.29
CA GLY A 54 -5.87 -2.64 10.67
C GLY A 54 -6.57 -3.78 11.43
N LYS A 55 -5.83 -4.51 12.28
CA LYS A 55 -6.37 -5.59 13.09
C LYS A 55 -6.80 -5.12 14.49
N GLU A 56 -6.02 -4.24 15.11
CA GLU A 56 -6.27 -3.75 16.47
C GLU A 56 -5.67 -2.34 16.66
N GLU A 57 -6.23 -1.55 17.57
CA GLU A 57 -5.61 -0.30 17.98
C GLU A 57 -4.45 -0.57 18.95
N LEU A 58 -3.24 -0.14 18.58
CA LEU A 58 -2.02 -0.46 19.32
C LEU A 58 -1.24 0.81 19.67
N CYS A 59 -0.65 0.85 20.86
CA CYS A 59 0.26 1.92 21.23
C CYS A 59 1.66 1.69 20.61
N VAL A 60 2.54 2.71 20.71
CA VAL A 60 3.90 2.62 20.15
C VAL A 60 4.69 1.47 20.77
N CYS A 61 4.53 1.22 22.08
CA CYS A 61 5.21 0.15 22.80
C CYS A 61 4.79 -1.24 22.27
N ASP A 62 3.48 -1.47 22.07
CA ASP A 62 2.97 -2.75 21.57
C ASP A 62 3.51 -3.06 20.18
N ILE A 63 3.53 -2.06 19.30
CA ILE A 63 4.02 -2.20 17.93
C ILE A 63 5.54 -2.45 17.92
N ALA A 64 6.29 -1.76 18.78
CA ALA A 64 7.73 -1.95 18.94
C ALA A 64 8.04 -3.40 19.36
N ALA A 65 7.29 -3.93 20.34
CA ALA A 65 7.40 -5.32 20.77
C ALA A 65 7.01 -6.30 19.66
N LEU A 66 5.89 -6.05 18.95
CA LEU A 66 5.40 -6.91 17.87
C LEU A 66 6.37 -7.03 16.69
N LEU A 67 7.01 -5.92 16.30
CA LEU A 67 7.90 -5.86 15.15
C LEU A 67 9.37 -6.05 15.51
N ASN A 68 9.70 -6.18 16.79
CA ASN A 68 11.06 -6.24 17.33
C ASN A 68 11.92 -5.05 16.84
N LEU A 69 11.38 -3.84 16.97
CA LEU A 69 12.00 -2.57 16.57
C LEU A 69 11.95 -1.58 17.73
N SER A 70 12.81 -0.55 17.72
CA SER A 70 12.76 0.49 18.74
C SER A 70 11.51 1.37 18.62
N GLU A 71 11.02 1.88 19.74
CA GLU A 71 9.91 2.86 19.77
C GLU A 71 10.19 4.11 18.93
N SER A 72 11.46 4.54 18.87
CA SER A 72 11.89 5.67 18.03
C SER A 72 11.73 5.38 16.53
N ALA A 73 12.07 4.16 16.09
CA ALA A 73 11.89 3.73 14.71
C ALA A 73 10.39 3.65 14.37
N ILE A 74 9.57 3.06 15.25
CA ILE A 74 8.12 3.00 15.06
C ILE A 74 7.50 4.39 15.01
N SER A 75 7.86 5.28 15.93
CA SER A 75 7.38 6.67 15.96
C SER A 75 7.68 7.42 14.66
N HIS A 76 8.86 7.21 14.08
CA HIS A 76 9.23 7.81 12.80
C HIS A 76 8.35 7.30 11.66
N GLN A 77 8.16 5.98 11.56
CA GLN A 77 7.30 5.38 10.53
C GLN A 77 5.84 5.84 10.68
N LEU A 78 5.30 5.87 11.91
CA LEU A 78 3.92 6.32 12.17
C LEU A 78 3.72 7.80 11.80
N ARG A 79 4.73 8.66 12.01
CA ARG A 79 4.67 10.07 11.59
C ARG A 79 4.52 10.20 10.07
N LEU A 80 5.27 9.41 9.31
CA LEU A 80 5.18 9.36 7.85
C LEU A 80 3.81 8.81 7.41
N LEU A 81 3.36 7.69 7.98
CA LEU A 81 2.05 7.12 7.64
C LEU A 81 0.90 8.07 7.98
N LYS A 82 1.03 8.87 9.04
CA LYS A 82 0.06 9.91 9.41
C LYS A 82 0.04 11.06 8.41
N SER A 83 1.20 11.56 7.94
CA SER A 83 1.24 12.65 6.96
C SER A 83 0.57 12.27 5.64
N LEU A 84 0.61 10.98 5.30
CA LEU A 84 -0.04 10.38 4.14
C LEU A 84 -1.51 9.99 4.38
N ARG A 85 -2.03 10.24 5.59
CA ARG A 85 -3.41 9.91 6.03
C ARG A 85 -3.73 8.42 5.98
N ILE A 86 -2.73 7.55 6.13
CA ILE A 86 -2.89 6.09 6.16
C ILE A 86 -3.32 5.63 7.57
N VAL A 87 -2.79 6.27 8.61
CA VAL A 87 -3.11 5.96 10.01
C VAL A 87 -3.67 7.18 10.74
N LYS A 88 -4.44 6.94 11.79
CA LYS A 88 -4.93 7.95 12.74
C LYS A 88 -4.36 7.69 14.12
N TYR A 89 -4.47 8.68 14.99
CA TYR A 89 -3.96 8.64 16.35
C TYR A 89 -4.94 9.37 17.27
N ARG A 90 -5.08 8.89 18.51
CA ARG A 90 -5.76 9.56 19.60
C ARG A 90 -4.91 9.51 20.87
N LYS A 91 -5.09 10.49 21.76
CA LYS A 91 -4.61 10.43 23.14
C LYS A 91 -5.70 9.75 23.97
N ALA A 92 -5.29 8.84 24.86
CA ALA A 92 -6.10 8.43 25.99
C ALA A 92 -6.06 9.53 27.07
#